data_AF-A0A0X7ACZ4-F1
#
_entry.id   AF-A0A0X7ACZ4-F1
#
_cell.length_a   1.000
_cell.length_b   1.000
_cell.length_c   1.000
_cell.angle_alpha   90.00
_cell.angle_beta   90.00
_cell.angle_gamma   90.00
#
_symmetry.space_group_name_H-M   'P 1'
#
loop_
_entity.id
_entity.type
_entity.pdbx_description
1 polymer ?
#
loop_
_entity_poly.entity_id
_entity_poly.type
_entity_poly.pdbx_seq_one_letter_code
_entity_poly.pdbx_strand_id
1 'polypeptide(L)'
;MASPLIIATLAAGLSGFTAPEADLQGHYILAASDCGAAVARVVRETGGQLLSVYPSGDGQSCVVTVLVQGNGERPRKVTMRVPM
;
A
#
# COMPACT_ATOMS: atom_id res chain seq x y z
N MET A 1 -1.60 42.64 40.97
CA MET A 1 -0.89 43.17 39.79
C MET A 1 0.21 42.18 39.43
N ALA A 2 -0.08 41.21 38.57
CA ALA A 2 0.89 40.22 38.10
C ALA A 2 1.48 40.72 36.78
N SER A 3 2.80 40.83 36.72
CA SER A 3 3.53 41.51 35.65
C SER A 3 3.50 40.69 34.35
N PRO A 4 3.06 41.26 33.21
CA PRO A 4 2.92 40.53 31.92
C PRO A 4 4.26 40.19 31.24
N LEU A 5 5.39 40.65 31.78
CA LEU A 5 6.72 40.46 31.17
C LEU A 5 7.26 39.02 31.23
N ILE A 6 6.69 38.16 32.06
CA ILE A 6 7.18 36.76 32.20
C ILE A 6 6.66 35.86 31.07
N ILE A 7 5.53 36.20 30.43
CA ILE A 7 4.87 35.32 29.45
C ILE A 7 5.62 35.32 28.09
N ALA A 8 6.40 36.36 27.79
CA ALA A 8 7.02 36.53 26.48
C ALA A 8 8.23 35.61 26.22
N THR A 9 8.84 35.01 27.24
CA THR A 9 10.12 34.28 27.09
C THR A 9 9.97 32.80 26.74
N LEU A 10 8.79 32.18 26.90
CA LEU A 10 8.60 30.76 26.55
C LEU A 10 8.33 30.51 25.06
N ALA A 11 7.86 31.49 24.29
CA ALA A 11 7.49 31.30 22.89
C ALA A 11 8.70 31.20 21.93
N ALA A 12 9.89 31.64 22.34
CA ALA A 12 11.08 31.68 21.49
C ALA A 12 11.86 30.35 21.41
N GLY A 13 11.51 29.35 22.24
CA GLY A 13 12.26 28.08 22.31
C GLY A 13 11.83 27.00 21.32
N LEU A 14 10.68 27.16 20.64
CA LEU A 14 10.07 26.11 19.81
C LEU A 14 10.28 26.31 18.30
N SER A 15 10.77 27.47 17.86
CA SER A 15 10.95 27.80 16.43
C SER A 15 12.23 27.19 15.82
N GLY A 16 13.07 26.55 16.61
CA GLY A 16 14.36 25.97 16.18
C GLY A 16 14.32 24.49 15.80
N PHE A 17 13.20 23.81 16.00
CA PHE A 17 13.05 22.41 15.58
C PHE A 17 12.44 22.34 14.19
N THR A 18 13.26 22.54 13.16
CA THR A 18 12.95 22.00 11.84
C THR A 18 13.10 20.48 11.96
N ALA A 19 11.97 19.75 12.04
CA ALA A 19 12.03 18.31 11.86
C ALA A 19 12.71 18.04 10.51
N PRO A 20 13.62 17.06 10.40
CA PRO A 20 14.06 16.63 9.08
C PRO A 20 12.78 16.25 8.34
N GLU A 21 12.49 17.00 7.29
CA GLU A 21 11.64 16.56 6.21
C GLU A 21 12.22 15.20 5.80
N ALA A 22 11.61 14.14 6.32
CA ALA A 22 11.87 12.79 5.85
C ALA A 22 11.42 12.87 4.40
N ASP A 23 12.38 13.14 3.53
CA ASP A 23 12.24 13.07 2.11
C ASP A 23 11.89 11.62 1.79
N LEU A 24 10.61 11.33 1.90
CA LEU A 24 9.98 10.14 1.39
C LEU A 24 9.85 10.33 -0.12
N GLN A 25 10.94 10.68 -0.81
CA GLN A 25 11.18 10.33 -2.20
C GLN A 25 11.40 8.80 -2.25
N GLY A 26 10.40 8.06 -1.76
CA GLY A 26 10.13 6.73 -2.24
C GLY A 26 9.98 6.91 -3.74
N HIS A 27 10.95 6.42 -4.50
CA HIS A 27 10.87 6.36 -5.94
C HIS A 27 9.76 5.36 -6.28
N TYR A 28 8.50 5.79 -6.19
CA TYR A 28 7.37 5.00 -6.65
C TYR A 28 7.47 5.02 -8.17
N ILE A 29 7.98 3.94 -8.74
CA ILE A 29 7.69 3.64 -10.14
C ILE A 29 6.18 3.41 -10.16
N LEU A 30 5.42 4.42 -10.60
CA LEU A 30 4.05 4.26 -11.07
C LEU A 30 4.13 3.40 -12.33
N ALA A 31 4.42 2.12 -12.16
CA ALA A 31 4.14 1.13 -13.17
C ALA A 31 2.63 1.14 -13.29
N ALA A 32 2.11 1.76 -14.35
CA ALA A 32 0.74 1.58 -14.83
C ALA A 32 0.57 0.13 -15.35
N SER A 33 1.03 -0.84 -14.58
CA SER A 33 0.75 -2.25 -14.74
C SER A 33 -0.63 -2.42 -14.12
N ASP A 34 -1.66 -2.11 -14.91
CA ASP A 34 -3.05 -2.34 -14.54
C ASP A 34 -3.31 -3.85 -14.54
N CYS A 35 -2.92 -4.49 -13.43
CA CYS A 35 -3.21 -5.89 -13.16
C CYS A 35 -4.73 -6.18 -13.08
N GLY A 36 -5.60 -5.16 -13.24
CA GLY A 36 -7.05 -5.29 -13.22
C GLY A 36 -7.60 -6.30 -14.22
N ALA A 37 -7.06 -6.35 -15.45
CA ALA A 37 -7.49 -7.35 -16.44
C ALA A 37 -7.12 -8.79 -16.03
N ALA A 38 -5.89 -8.97 -15.54
CA ALA A 38 -5.40 -10.24 -15.01
C ALA A 38 -6.21 -10.70 -13.78
N VAL A 39 -6.49 -9.78 -12.85
CA VAL A 39 -7.34 -10.01 -11.68
C VAL A 39 -8.75 -10.40 -12.08
N ALA A 40 -9.38 -9.68 -13.01
CA ALA A 40 -10.73 -9.99 -13.47
C ALA A 40 -10.82 -11.39 -14.09
N ARG A 41 -9.78 -11.80 -14.84
CA ARG A 41 -9.66 -13.17 -15.35
C ARG A 41 -9.57 -14.19 -14.20
N VAL A 42 -8.62 -14.02 -13.27
CA VAL A 42 -8.41 -14.99 -12.18
C VAL A 42 -9.63 -15.11 -11.28
N VAL A 43 -10.28 -14.00 -10.92
CA VAL A 43 -11.48 -14.01 -10.07
C VAL A 43 -12.62 -14.76 -10.77
N ARG A 44 -12.81 -14.53 -12.08
CA ARG A 44 -13.84 -15.23 -12.85
C ARG A 44 -13.54 -16.73 -13.04
N GLU A 45 -12.28 -17.09 -13.22
CA GLU A 45 -11.86 -18.49 -13.40
C GLU A 45 -11.89 -19.28 -12.10
N THR A 46 -11.48 -18.65 -10.99
CA THR A 46 -11.40 -19.31 -9.69
C THR A 46 -12.70 -19.23 -8.89
N GLY A 47 -13.60 -18.29 -9.21
CA GLY A 47 -14.77 -17.97 -8.40
C GLY A 47 -14.42 -17.51 -6.99
N GLY A 48 -13.15 -17.14 -6.76
CA GLY A 48 -12.59 -16.81 -5.46
C GLY A 48 -12.57 -15.32 -5.17
N GLN A 49 -12.23 -14.96 -3.93
CA GLN A 49 -12.06 -13.57 -3.53
C GLN A 49 -10.60 -13.14 -3.67
N LEU A 50 -10.37 -11.95 -4.20
CA LEU A 50 -9.03 -11.36 -4.28
C LEU A 50 -8.54 -10.97 -2.89
N LEU A 51 -7.34 -11.40 -2.53
CA LEU A 51 -6.65 -10.96 -1.30
C LEU A 51 -5.62 -9.87 -1.55
N SER A 52 -4.80 -10.06 -2.58
CA SER A 52 -3.73 -9.13 -2.92
C SER A 52 -3.34 -9.28 -4.36
N VAL A 53 -2.89 -8.18 -4.95
CA VAL A 53 -2.31 -8.14 -6.28
C VAL A 53 -1.11 -7.21 -6.26
N TYR A 54 -0.05 -7.60 -6.96
CA TYR A 54 1.09 -6.73 -7.21
C TYR A 54 1.73 -7.06 -8.56
N PRO A 55 2.27 -6.04 -9.25
CA PRO A 55 3.07 -6.27 -10.45
C PRO A 55 4.31 -7.06 -10.08
N SER A 56 4.64 -8.05 -10.88
CA SER A 56 5.85 -8.82 -10.69
C SER A 56 7.06 -8.01 -11.15
N GLY A 57 8.24 -8.29 -10.58
CA GLY A 57 9.46 -7.52 -10.86
C GLY A 57 9.94 -7.59 -12.31
N ASP A 58 9.33 -8.45 -13.14
CA ASP A 58 9.58 -8.52 -14.58
C ASP A 58 8.81 -7.45 -15.38
N GLY A 59 7.83 -6.76 -14.77
CA GLY A 59 7.01 -5.75 -15.43
C GLY A 59 6.10 -6.30 -16.54
N GLN A 60 5.98 -7.62 -16.70
CA GLN A 60 5.17 -8.28 -17.73
C GLN A 60 4.12 -9.23 -17.13
N SER A 61 4.27 -9.56 -15.85
CA SER A 61 3.36 -10.46 -15.15
C SER A 61 2.82 -9.81 -13.88
N CYS A 62 1.63 -10.21 -13.47
CA CYS A 62 1.02 -9.85 -12.20
C CYS A 62 1.02 -11.07 -11.27
N VAL A 63 1.39 -10.87 -10.01
CA VAL A 63 1.19 -11.89 -8.98
C VAL A 63 -0.14 -11.62 -8.30
N VAL A 64 -1.04 -12.59 -8.43
CA VAL A 64 -2.41 -12.51 -7.92
C VAL A 64 -2.59 -13.57 -6.85
N THR A 65 -3.12 -13.17 -5.69
CA THR A 65 -3.48 -14.09 -4.61
C THR A 65 -4.99 -14.07 -4.41
N VAL A 66 -5.61 -15.23 -4.51
CA VAL A 66 -7.04 -15.42 -4.31
C VAL A 66 -7.33 -16.45 -3.22
N LEU A 67 -8.48 -16.28 -2.56
CA LEU A 67 -9.09 -17.29 -1.71
C LEU A 67 -10.14 -18.04 -2.51
N VAL A 68 -9.88 -19.32 -2.76
CA VAL A 68 -10.82 -20.22 -3.42
C VAL A 68 -11.62 -20.95 -2.34
N GLN A 69 -12.94 -20.77 -2.35
CA GLN A 69 -13.84 -21.46 -1.43
C GLN A 69 -13.92 -22.94 -1.81
N GLY A 70 -13.65 -23.83 -0.85
CA GLY A 70 -13.93 -25.26 -0.99
C GLY A 70 -15.36 -25.58 -0.58
N ASN A 71 -15.90 -26.72 -1.03
CA ASN A 71 -17.23 -27.22 -0.66
C ASN A 71 -17.26 -27.71 0.80
N GLY A 72 -17.24 -26.79 1.76
CA GLY A 72 -17.20 -27.07 3.20
C GLY A 72 -15.79 -27.25 3.79
N GLU A 73 -14.75 -27.17 2.95
CA GLU A 73 -13.35 -27.15 3.37
C GLU A 73 -12.86 -25.71 3.63
N ARG A 74 -11.76 -25.59 4.40
CA ARG A 74 -11.10 -24.31 4.66
C ARG A 74 -10.70 -23.65 3.32
N PRO A 75 -10.98 -22.34 3.14
CA PRO A 75 -10.60 -21.61 1.93
C PRO A 75 -9.12 -21.76 1.61
N ARG A 76 -8.81 -22.03 0.34
CA ARG A 76 -7.44 -22.24 -0.11
C ARG A 76 -6.87 -20.92 -0.62
N LYS A 77 -5.75 -20.49 -0.04
CA LYS A 77 -4.97 -19.36 -0.53
C LYS A 77 -4.14 -19.82 -1.72
N VAL A 78 -4.50 -19.37 -2.91
CA VAL A 78 -3.80 -19.67 -4.15
C VAL A 78 -3.10 -18.41 -4.63
N THR A 79 -1.78 -18.46 -4.78
CA THR A 79 -0.99 -17.41 -5.40
C THR A 79 -0.54 -17.90 -6.76
N MET A 80 -0.82 -17.12 -7.80
CA MET A 80 -0.46 -17.43 -9.18
C MET A 80 0.11 -16.21 -9.89
N ARG A 81 0.95 -16.48 -10.89
CA ARG A 81 1.53 -15.45 -11.74
C ARG A 81 0.80 -15.46 -13.07
N VAL A 82 0.27 -14.31 -13.46
CA VAL A 82 -0.57 -14.16 -14.65
C VAL A 82 0.09 -13.17 -15.58
N PRO A 83 0.29 -13.49 -16.86
CA PRO A 83 0.78 -12.51 -17.83
C PRO A 83 -0.26 -11.39 -18.01
N MET A 84 0.21 -10.16 -18.20
CA MET A 84 -0.64 -9.01 -18.51
C MET A 84 -1.20 -9.07 -19.93
#